data_AF-A0A8J8BCT5-F1
#
_entry.id   AF-A0A8J8BCT5-F1
#
_cell.length_a   1.000
_cell.length_b   1.000
_cell.length_c   1.000
_cell.angle_alpha   90.00
_cell.angle_beta   90.00
_cell.angle_gamma   90.00
#
_symmetry.space_group_name_H-M   'P 1'
#
loop_
_entity.id
_entity.type
_entity.pdbx_description
1 polymer ?
#
loop_
_entity_poly.entity_id
_entity_poly.type
_entity_poly.pdbx_seq_one_letter_code
_entity_poly.pdbx_strand_id
1 'polypeptide(L)'
;MRGAEVDGEEREAQDPGCAEPSSPDSSDQRLQAASERLAAPLSEAVRQRVVSLAAETAGVLPPSQLPTALRPFARFTPAKRAKLAATPLAAAVETDAVFRERIADRVREAFPEVVAAFHAGVLPAAADPRDVAALAYLVRPAGWPDVVQEAERAARDAERAIADEHLGDEVARLKAEIDALRDAAKADVERLKADVAAERREGDSVRRRNRQLEADMRRAQAEARQAHAESEAARAEAAAAVSQADSELRRVRGRLADAEAALEAARRSVRENRSAGEVRLRLLLETISEAATGLRRELALSPTEQRPADSVDALRPAAPGTGDIQGKARAHDDPAMLDQLLALPRAHMIIDGYNVTKTAYPTLSLHEQRVRLLRGLGSIAARTGAEITCVFDGAELGGPVPVPQHKGVRVLFSHPGEIADELIRRLVAAEPQGRPLIVVSSDREVADGVRRSGARPVPSAMLVRALARG
;
A
#
# COMPACT_ATOMS: atom_id res chain seq x y z
N MET A 1 1.09 0.81 92.72
CA MET A 1 2.09 0.29 93.69
C MET A 1 2.62 1.51 94.43
N ARG A 2 2.48 1.55 95.78
CA ARG A 2 2.57 2.79 96.61
C ARG A 2 1.39 3.75 96.33
N GLY A 3 0.78 4.45 97.30
CA GLY A 3 0.97 4.48 98.76
C GLY A 3 1.49 5.83 99.27
N ALA A 4 1.13 6.20 100.52
CA ALA A 4 1.20 7.54 101.18
C ALA A 4 -0.09 8.38 100.99
N GLU A 5 -0.83 8.90 101.99
CA GLU A 5 -0.68 8.89 103.48
C GLU A 5 0.58 9.60 104.05
N VAL A 6 0.54 10.56 104.97
CA VAL A 6 -0.54 11.26 105.72
C VAL A 6 -0.07 12.73 106.00
N ASP A 7 -0.81 13.45 106.85
CA ASP A 7 -0.43 14.59 107.71
C ASP A 7 -0.40 16.01 107.07
N GLY A 8 -0.82 17.08 107.77
CA GLY A 8 -1.50 17.17 109.08
C GLY A 8 -0.69 17.87 110.16
N GLU A 9 -0.92 19.18 110.36
CA GLU A 9 -0.45 19.89 111.55
C GLU A 9 -1.38 21.08 111.87
N GLU A 10 -1.79 21.20 113.13
CA GLU A 10 -2.75 22.20 113.58
C GLU A 10 -2.10 23.38 114.31
N ARG A 11 -2.77 24.52 114.16
CA ARG A 11 -2.53 25.80 114.83
C ARG A 11 -2.34 25.65 116.34
N GLU A 12 -1.25 26.19 116.87
CA GLU A 12 -1.16 26.60 118.28
C GLU A 12 -1.44 28.10 118.41
N ALA A 13 -2.04 28.54 119.52
CA ALA A 13 -2.45 29.92 119.77
C ALA A 13 -1.83 30.46 121.07
N GLN A 14 -1.57 31.78 121.13
CA GLN A 14 -1.09 32.47 122.33
C GLN A 14 -1.82 33.80 122.58
N ASP A 15 -1.80 34.24 123.83
CA ASP A 15 -2.79 35.14 124.44
C ASP A 15 -2.72 36.63 124.04
N PRO A 16 -3.85 37.37 124.10
CA PRO A 16 -3.90 38.81 123.92
C PRO A 16 -3.64 39.57 125.23
N GLY A 17 -2.48 40.22 125.35
CA GLY A 17 -2.10 41.02 126.52
C GLY A 17 -2.63 42.46 126.52
N CYS A 18 -3.33 42.84 127.59
CA CYS A 18 -3.58 44.19 128.13
C CYS A 18 -3.87 45.35 127.14
N ALA A 19 -5.13 45.80 127.11
CA ALA A 19 -5.51 47.09 126.54
C ALA A 19 -5.65 48.18 127.62
N GLU A 20 -4.90 49.28 127.50
CA GLU A 20 -5.13 50.52 128.26
C GLU A 20 -6.02 51.51 127.46
N PRO A 21 -6.84 52.35 128.11
CA PRO A 21 -7.81 53.20 127.44
C PRO A 21 -7.18 54.43 126.77
N SER A 22 -6.83 54.35 125.48
CA SER A 22 -6.36 55.52 124.72
C SER A 22 -7.49 56.48 124.38
N SER A 23 -7.23 57.79 124.51
CA SER A 23 -8.22 58.87 124.36
C SER A 23 -8.82 58.95 122.93
N PRO A 24 -10.12 59.29 122.78
CA PRO A 24 -10.85 59.13 121.51
C PRO A 24 -10.30 59.98 120.36
N ASP A 25 -9.74 61.16 120.64
CA ASP A 25 -9.12 62.06 119.66
C ASP A 25 -7.91 61.43 118.92
N SER A 26 -7.27 60.42 119.54
CA SER A 26 -6.17 59.67 118.92
C SER A 26 -6.64 58.58 117.94
N SER A 27 -7.94 58.31 117.86
CA SER A 27 -8.52 57.28 116.98
C SER A 27 -8.63 57.78 115.54
N ASP A 28 -9.31 58.91 115.34
CA ASP A 28 -9.61 59.45 114.01
C ASP A 28 -8.33 59.90 113.29
N GLN A 29 -7.37 60.50 114.01
CA GLN A 29 -6.07 60.86 113.44
C GLN A 29 -5.27 59.62 112.99
N ARG A 30 -5.39 58.47 113.69
CA ARG A 30 -4.78 57.21 113.27
C ARG A 30 -5.52 56.54 112.11
N LEU A 31 -6.84 56.68 112.02
CA LEU A 31 -7.64 56.18 110.89
C LEU A 31 -7.41 57.01 109.61
N GLN A 32 -7.25 58.33 109.74
CA GLN A 32 -6.86 59.22 108.64
C GLN A 32 -5.43 58.89 108.17
N ALA A 33 -4.44 58.83 109.08
CA ALA A 33 -3.05 58.48 108.73
C ALA A 33 -2.85 57.03 108.25
N ALA A 34 -3.84 56.15 108.44
CA ALA A 34 -3.90 54.83 107.81
C ALA A 34 -4.50 54.90 106.39
N SER A 35 -5.53 55.72 106.20
CA SER A 35 -6.21 55.95 104.91
C SER A 35 -5.33 56.71 103.90
N GLU A 36 -4.30 57.41 104.34
CA GLU A 36 -3.33 58.12 103.48
C GLU A 36 -2.23 57.22 102.86
N ARG A 37 -2.29 55.89 103.04
CA ARG A 37 -1.26 54.95 102.55
C ARG A 37 -1.75 54.14 101.36
N LEU A 38 -0.89 53.95 100.36
CA LEU A 38 -1.15 53.03 99.26
C LEU A 38 -1.25 51.58 99.77
N ALA A 39 -2.32 50.88 99.38
CA ALA A 39 -2.51 49.47 99.67
C ALA A 39 -1.60 48.54 98.84
N ALA A 40 -1.00 49.04 97.76
CA ALA A 40 -0.09 48.30 96.87
C ALA A 40 1.03 49.22 96.34
N PRO A 41 2.23 48.68 96.05
CA PRO A 41 3.31 49.47 95.45
C PRO A 41 2.96 49.86 94.00
N LEU A 42 3.32 51.08 93.60
CA LEU A 42 3.12 51.58 92.24
C LEU A 42 3.75 50.65 91.19
N SER A 43 3.01 50.42 90.10
CA SER A 43 3.49 49.77 88.88
C SER A 43 4.73 50.45 88.31
N GLU A 44 5.53 49.71 87.55
CA GLU A 44 6.80 50.26 87.04
C GLU A 44 6.58 51.43 86.06
N ALA A 45 5.56 51.36 85.20
CA ALA A 45 5.23 52.44 84.26
C ALA A 45 4.88 53.75 85.00
N VAL A 46 3.99 53.70 86.00
CA VAL A 46 3.62 54.87 86.81
C VAL A 46 4.82 55.39 87.60
N ARG A 47 5.64 54.49 88.16
CA ARG A 47 6.88 54.85 88.88
C ARG A 47 7.88 55.57 87.98
N GLN A 48 8.08 55.10 86.75
CA GLN A 48 8.93 55.77 85.75
C GLN A 48 8.38 57.16 85.39
N ARG A 49 7.06 57.33 85.28
CA ARG A 49 6.42 58.63 85.01
C ARG A 49 6.55 59.62 86.17
N VAL A 50 6.30 59.17 87.40
CA VAL A 50 6.55 59.95 88.64
C VAL A 50 8.02 60.40 88.70
N VAL A 51 8.96 59.50 88.39
CA VAL A 51 10.40 59.81 88.33
C VAL A 51 10.72 60.83 87.23
N SER A 52 10.05 60.80 86.07
CA SER A 52 10.24 61.83 85.02
C SER A 52 9.79 63.22 85.50
N LEU A 53 8.58 63.34 86.04
CA LEU A 53 8.03 64.61 86.52
C LEU A 53 8.85 65.19 87.68
N ALA A 54 9.31 64.33 88.60
CA ALA A 54 10.24 64.71 89.67
C ALA A 54 11.63 65.11 89.11
N ALA A 55 12.16 64.37 88.13
CA ALA A 55 13.43 64.69 87.47
C ALA A 55 13.36 66.03 86.73
N GLU A 56 12.27 66.32 86.03
CA GLU A 56 12.02 67.57 85.31
C GLU A 56 12.03 68.74 86.30
N THR A 57 11.18 68.69 87.33
CA THR A 57 11.08 69.71 88.39
C THR A 57 12.42 69.94 89.11
N ALA A 58 13.16 68.86 89.43
CA ALA A 58 14.46 68.94 90.08
C ALA A 58 15.57 69.61 89.25
N GLY A 59 15.34 69.93 87.97
CA GLY A 59 16.26 70.75 87.16
C GLY A 59 15.91 72.23 87.09
N VAL A 60 14.74 72.63 87.59
CA VAL A 60 14.31 74.04 87.67
C VAL A 60 14.61 74.62 89.06
N LEU A 61 14.55 73.78 90.10
CA LEU A 61 14.84 74.18 91.48
C LEU A 61 16.34 74.50 91.70
N PRO A 62 16.68 75.57 92.44
CA PRO A 62 18.06 75.87 92.79
C PRO A 62 18.64 74.82 93.78
N PRO A 63 19.96 74.60 93.81
CA PRO A 63 20.59 73.53 94.59
C PRO A 63 20.42 73.65 96.12
N SER A 64 20.05 74.82 96.63
CA SER A 64 19.64 75.05 98.02
C SER A 64 18.27 74.48 98.36
N GLN A 65 17.38 74.34 97.37
CA GLN A 65 16.02 73.81 97.50
C GLN A 65 15.92 72.31 97.16
N LEU A 66 17.03 71.67 96.78
CA LEU A 66 17.10 70.24 96.49
C LEU A 66 17.56 69.42 97.72
N PRO A 67 16.93 68.24 97.95
CA PRO A 67 17.40 67.22 98.90
C PRO A 67 18.86 66.88 98.68
N THR A 68 19.60 66.60 99.77
CA THR A 68 21.05 66.34 99.74
C THR A 68 21.44 65.22 98.76
N ALA A 69 20.66 64.14 98.70
CA ALA A 69 20.85 63.01 97.78
C ALA A 69 20.69 63.38 96.29
N LEU A 70 19.97 64.47 95.95
CA LEU A 70 19.69 64.88 94.58
C LEU A 70 20.64 65.96 94.04
N ARG A 71 21.34 66.68 94.92
CA ARG A 71 22.30 67.74 94.52
C ARG A 71 23.38 67.29 93.53
N PRO A 72 23.95 66.07 93.58
CA PRO A 72 24.89 65.60 92.56
C PRO A 72 24.26 65.47 91.16
N PHE A 73 22.95 65.19 91.11
CA PHE A 73 22.25 64.88 89.86
C PHE A 73 21.61 66.09 89.18
N ALA A 74 21.48 67.22 89.89
CA ALA A 74 20.86 68.46 89.38
C ALA A 74 21.43 68.93 88.02
N ARG A 75 22.73 68.70 87.77
CA ARG A 75 23.46 69.15 86.57
C ARG A 75 23.21 68.32 85.30
N PHE A 76 22.60 67.13 85.38
CA PHE A 76 22.32 66.33 84.18
C PHE A 76 21.05 66.79 83.47
N THR A 77 20.90 66.46 82.18
CA THR A 77 19.66 66.68 81.41
C THR A 77 18.48 65.85 81.96
N PRO A 78 17.21 66.28 81.80
CA PRO A 78 16.04 65.62 82.42
C PRO A 78 16.00 64.09 82.24
N ALA A 79 16.13 63.60 81.00
CA ALA A 79 16.14 62.16 80.71
C ALA A 79 17.31 61.40 81.36
N LYS A 80 18.48 62.04 81.52
CA LYS A 80 19.62 61.45 82.25
C LYS A 80 19.42 61.50 83.77
N ARG A 81 18.74 62.53 84.31
CA ARG A 81 18.31 62.56 85.72
C ARG A 81 17.30 61.45 86.01
N ALA A 82 16.25 61.33 85.21
CA ALA A 82 15.24 60.28 85.34
C ALA A 82 15.84 58.87 85.31
N LYS A 83 16.85 58.62 84.45
CA LYS A 83 17.52 57.31 84.36
C LYS A 83 18.56 57.05 85.46
N LEU A 84 19.42 58.01 85.78
CA LEU A 84 20.55 57.80 86.72
C LEU A 84 20.20 58.08 88.19
N ALA A 85 19.18 58.89 88.44
CA ALA A 85 18.71 59.27 89.77
C ALA A 85 17.34 58.66 90.10
N ALA A 86 16.88 57.63 89.38
CA ALA A 86 15.55 57.04 89.56
C ALA A 86 15.23 56.67 91.01
N THR A 87 16.11 55.89 91.65
CA THR A 87 15.96 55.45 93.05
C THR A 87 15.99 56.61 94.05
N PRO A 88 17.00 57.51 94.05
CA PRO A 88 17.00 58.65 94.98
C PRO A 88 15.90 59.69 94.69
N LEU A 89 15.39 59.81 93.45
CA LEU A 89 14.22 60.64 93.15
C LEU A 89 12.95 60.05 93.76
N ALA A 90 12.69 58.76 93.57
CA ALA A 90 11.54 58.08 94.16
C ALA A 90 11.56 58.19 95.69
N ALA A 91 12.69 57.87 96.33
CA ALA A 91 12.85 58.00 97.77
C ALA A 91 12.67 59.45 98.27
N ALA A 92 13.14 60.44 97.52
CA ALA A 92 12.95 61.85 97.89
C ALA A 92 11.48 62.30 97.80
N VAL A 93 10.73 61.88 96.77
CA VAL A 93 9.29 62.18 96.62
C VAL A 93 8.46 61.57 97.74
N GLU A 94 8.86 60.38 98.21
CA GLU A 94 8.21 59.69 99.33
C GLU A 94 8.55 60.36 100.68
N THR A 95 9.84 60.53 100.99
CA THR A 95 10.31 60.98 102.31
C THR A 95 10.26 62.50 102.53
N ASP A 96 10.56 63.34 101.53
CA ASP A 96 10.67 64.80 101.70
C ASP A 96 9.37 65.51 101.29
N ALA A 97 8.61 65.96 102.28
CA ALA A 97 7.35 66.68 102.08
C ALA A 97 7.53 68.03 101.39
N VAL A 98 8.64 68.75 101.62
CA VAL A 98 8.90 70.08 101.04
C VAL A 98 9.33 69.95 99.58
N PHE A 99 10.07 68.89 99.24
CA PHE A 99 10.39 68.55 97.86
C PHE A 99 9.16 68.06 97.09
N ARG A 100 8.31 67.22 97.70
CA ARG A 100 7.04 66.78 97.12
C ARG A 100 6.08 67.94 96.85
N GLU A 101 5.91 68.87 97.80
CA GLU A 101 5.00 70.00 97.63
C GLU A 101 5.42 70.88 96.43
N ARG A 102 6.73 71.13 96.24
CA ARG A 102 7.24 71.84 95.06
C ARG A 102 6.99 71.11 93.74
N ILE A 103 6.87 69.78 93.76
CA ILE A 103 6.46 69.00 92.58
C ILE A 103 4.94 69.09 92.40
N ALA A 104 4.16 69.08 93.48
CA ALA A 104 2.71 69.30 93.42
C ALA A 104 2.34 70.71 92.92
N ASP A 105 3.05 71.75 93.35
CA ASP A 105 2.98 73.11 92.80
C ASP A 105 3.22 73.11 91.28
N ARG A 106 4.35 72.51 90.85
CA ARG A 106 4.73 72.47 89.44
C ARG A 106 3.78 71.63 88.58
N VAL A 107 3.18 70.58 89.15
CA VAL A 107 2.12 69.78 88.52
C VAL A 107 0.82 70.58 88.43
N ARG A 108 0.45 71.36 89.46
CA ARG A 108 -0.71 72.27 89.43
C ARG A 108 -0.58 73.34 88.34
N GLU A 109 0.62 73.89 88.13
CA GLU A 109 0.90 74.79 87.00
C GLU A 109 0.83 74.11 85.63
N ALA A 110 1.30 72.86 85.53
CA ALA A 110 1.45 72.16 84.25
C ALA A 110 0.16 71.46 83.77
N PHE A 111 -0.69 70.99 84.69
CA PHE A 111 -1.89 70.20 84.40
C PHE A 111 -3.11 70.69 85.21
N PRO A 112 -3.50 71.99 85.10
CA PRO A 112 -4.53 72.59 85.95
C PRO A 112 -5.90 71.90 85.82
N GLU A 113 -6.28 71.43 84.62
CA GLU A 113 -7.54 70.74 84.38
C GLU A 113 -7.60 69.36 85.07
N VAL A 114 -6.49 68.62 85.05
CA VAL A 114 -6.37 67.30 85.70
C VAL A 114 -6.45 67.45 87.22
N VAL A 115 -5.78 68.46 87.79
CA VAL A 115 -5.83 68.70 89.23
C VAL A 115 -7.19 69.26 89.68
N ALA A 116 -7.85 70.10 88.87
CA ALA A 116 -9.22 70.54 89.13
C ALA A 116 -10.19 69.33 89.17
N ALA A 117 -10.04 68.37 88.26
CA ALA A 117 -10.84 67.14 88.26
C ALA A 117 -10.56 66.26 89.49
N PHE A 118 -9.30 66.14 89.94
CA PHE A 118 -8.97 65.48 91.21
C PHE A 118 -9.65 66.14 92.42
N HIS A 119 -9.69 67.47 92.48
CA HIS A 119 -10.41 68.18 93.55
C HIS A 119 -11.95 68.03 93.46
N ALA A 120 -12.49 67.70 92.27
CA ALA A 120 -13.88 67.33 92.07
C ALA A 120 -14.16 65.82 92.31
N GLY A 121 -13.14 65.01 92.59
CA GLY A 121 -13.29 63.56 92.76
C GLY A 121 -13.54 62.78 91.46
N VAL A 122 -13.17 63.33 90.30
CA VAL A 122 -13.44 62.74 88.98
C VAL A 122 -12.12 62.41 88.25
N LEU A 123 -12.01 61.19 87.71
CA LEU A 123 -10.90 60.78 86.84
C LEU A 123 -11.07 61.37 85.42
N PRO A 124 -10.08 62.11 84.88
CA PRO A 124 -10.15 62.63 83.51
C PRO A 124 -10.05 61.52 82.45
N ALA A 125 -11.18 61.16 81.84
CA ALA A 125 -11.25 60.14 80.79
C ALA A 125 -10.48 60.48 79.48
N ALA A 126 -9.93 61.69 79.38
CA ALA A 126 -9.15 62.17 78.22
C ALA A 126 -7.61 62.11 78.42
N ALA A 127 -7.14 61.63 79.58
CA ALA A 127 -5.71 61.50 79.90
C ALA A 127 -5.28 60.02 79.98
N ASP A 128 -4.00 59.72 79.73
CA ASP A 128 -3.45 58.37 79.93
C ASP A 128 -3.62 57.97 81.42
N PRO A 129 -4.29 56.85 81.75
CA PRO A 129 -4.45 56.41 83.14
C PRO A 129 -3.13 56.28 83.92
N ARG A 130 -2.00 56.00 83.24
CA ARG A 130 -0.66 55.99 83.87
C ARG A 130 -0.20 57.38 84.29
N ASP A 131 -0.49 58.40 83.48
CA ASP A 131 -0.24 59.81 83.82
C ASP A 131 -1.17 60.26 84.95
N VAL A 132 -2.45 59.90 84.89
CA VAL A 132 -3.43 60.20 85.95
C VAL A 132 -2.99 59.61 87.29
N ALA A 133 -2.55 58.35 87.32
CA ALA A 133 -1.98 57.72 88.52
C ALA A 133 -0.71 58.44 89.02
N ALA A 134 0.19 58.84 88.12
CA ALA A 134 1.43 59.55 88.48
C ALA A 134 1.16 60.95 89.05
N LEU A 135 0.21 61.69 88.48
CA LEU A 135 -0.16 63.04 88.91
C LEU A 135 -0.93 63.00 90.24
N ALA A 136 -1.82 62.02 90.44
CA ALA A 136 -2.52 61.81 91.71
C ALA A 136 -1.56 61.46 92.86
N TYR A 137 -0.56 60.60 92.61
CA TYR A 137 0.48 60.25 93.59
C TYR A 137 1.33 61.45 94.05
N LEU A 138 1.58 62.39 93.13
CA LEU A 138 2.39 63.60 93.38
C LEU A 138 1.59 64.69 94.10
N VAL A 139 0.34 64.95 93.70
CA VAL A 139 -0.49 66.04 94.25
C VAL A 139 -1.19 65.64 95.55
N ARG A 140 -1.50 64.35 95.75
CA ARG A 140 -2.17 63.80 96.94
C ARG A 140 -3.45 64.54 97.36
N PRO A 141 -4.47 64.64 96.49
CA PRO A 141 -5.82 65.08 96.88
C PRO A 141 -6.43 64.19 97.99
N ALA A 142 -7.52 64.62 98.61
CA ALA A 142 -8.29 63.75 99.50
C ALA A 142 -8.74 62.48 98.74
N GLY A 143 -8.53 61.30 99.32
CA GLY A 143 -8.83 60.01 98.66
C GLY A 143 -7.81 59.57 97.58
N TRP A 144 -6.64 60.20 97.47
CA TRP A 144 -5.66 59.88 96.42
C TRP A 144 -5.25 58.40 96.27
N PRO A 145 -5.20 57.54 97.32
CA PRO A 145 -4.81 56.14 97.14
C PRO A 145 -5.80 55.32 96.32
N ASP A 146 -7.08 55.71 96.30
CA ASP A 146 -8.11 55.04 95.51
C ASP A 146 -8.10 55.53 94.05
N VAL A 147 -7.93 56.84 93.85
CA VAL A 147 -7.73 57.47 92.53
C VAL A 147 -6.53 56.84 91.80
N VAL A 148 -5.42 56.61 92.51
CA VAL A 148 -4.24 55.92 91.97
C VAL A 148 -4.54 54.45 91.65
N GLN A 149 -5.26 53.72 92.51
CA GLN A 149 -5.60 52.32 92.26
C GLN A 149 -6.55 52.14 91.07
N GLU A 150 -7.55 53.01 90.91
CA GLU A 150 -8.50 52.95 89.81
C GLU A 150 -7.82 53.29 88.48
N ALA A 151 -6.97 54.32 88.47
CA ALA A 151 -6.15 54.67 87.32
C ALA A 151 -5.14 53.56 86.94
N GLU A 152 -4.52 52.87 87.92
CA GLU A 152 -3.69 51.69 87.64
C GLU A 152 -4.47 50.47 87.15
N ARG A 153 -5.74 50.28 87.56
CA ARG A 153 -6.60 49.23 87.00
C ARG A 153 -6.93 49.55 85.54
N ALA A 154 -7.40 50.76 85.26
CA ALA A 154 -7.67 51.22 83.90
C ALA A 154 -6.44 51.11 82.96
N ALA A 155 -5.23 51.43 83.45
CA ALA A 155 -3.99 51.22 82.69
C ALA A 155 -3.77 49.75 82.30
N ARG A 156 -3.90 48.83 83.27
CA ARG A 156 -3.70 47.39 83.04
C ARG A 156 -4.78 46.78 82.16
N ASP A 157 -6.01 47.26 82.26
CA ASP A 157 -7.13 46.76 81.47
C ASP A 157 -7.09 47.29 80.02
N ALA A 158 -6.55 48.50 79.80
CA ALA A 158 -6.19 48.97 78.46
C ALA A 158 -5.01 48.18 77.85
N GLU A 159 -3.98 47.88 78.63
CA GLU A 159 -2.86 47.00 78.19
C GLU A 159 -3.35 45.60 77.79
N ARG A 160 -4.29 45.03 78.56
CA ARG A 160 -4.95 43.75 78.24
C ARG A 160 -5.77 43.82 76.97
N ALA A 161 -6.62 44.84 76.80
CA ALA A 161 -7.45 45.00 75.61
C ALA A 161 -6.61 45.03 74.32
N ILE A 162 -5.48 45.75 74.32
CA ILE A 162 -4.54 45.80 73.19
C ILE A 162 -3.88 44.43 72.94
N ALA A 163 -3.50 43.71 74.00
CA ALA A 163 -2.93 42.37 73.88
C ALA A 163 -3.95 41.34 73.35
N ASP A 164 -5.19 41.39 73.84
CA ASP A 164 -6.30 40.52 73.40
C ASP A 164 -6.74 40.82 71.96
N GLU A 165 -6.68 42.10 71.52
CA GLU A 165 -6.88 42.50 70.12
C GLU A 165 -5.78 41.91 69.22
N HIS A 166 -4.50 42.07 69.58
CA HIS A 166 -3.38 41.49 68.82
C HIS A 166 -3.41 39.95 68.77
N LEU A 167 -3.78 39.28 69.88
CA LEU A 167 -4.00 37.84 69.91
C LEU A 167 -5.21 37.43 69.07
N GLY A 168 -6.26 38.25 69.04
CA GLY A 168 -7.42 38.11 68.17
C GLY A 168 -7.04 38.15 66.68
N ASP A 169 -6.25 39.13 66.27
CA ASP A 169 -5.72 39.29 64.92
C ASP A 169 -4.81 38.12 64.51
N GLU A 170 -3.88 37.70 65.37
CA GLU A 170 -3.00 36.56 65.08
C GLU A 170 -3.81 35.25 64.97
N VAL A 171 -4.77 35.02 65.85
CA VAL A 171 -5.69 33.88 65.77
C VAL A 171 -6.58 33.95 64.52
N ALA A 172 -7.04 35.14 64.10
CA ALA A 172 -7.82 35.32 62.88
C ALA A 172 -6.98 35.03 61.63
N ARG A 173 -5.74 35.53 61.59
CA ARG A 173 -4.76 35.25 60.53
C ARG A 173 -4.43 33.76 60.43
N LEU A 174 -4.11 33.11 61.55
CA LEU A 174 -3.78 31.68 61.57
C LEU A 174 -4.98 30.82 61.18
N LYS A 175 -6.21 31.19 61.56
CA LYS A 175 -7.44 30.53 61.06
C LYS A 175 -7.58 30.68 59.54
N ALA A 176 -7.41 31.89 59.01
CA ALA A 176 -7.49 32.15 57.57
C ALA A 176 -6.41 31.37 56.79
N GLU A 177 -5.20 31.26 57.32
CA GLU A 177 -4.12 30.44 56.72
C GLU A 177 -4.45 28.95 56.78
N ILE A 178 -4.96 28.44 57.91
CA ILE A 178 -5.41 27.05 58.05
C ILE A 178 -6.55 26.72 57.07
N ASP A 179 -7.54 27.60 56.91
CA ASP A 179 -8.67 27.38 56.01
C ASP A 179 -8.28 27.52 54.53
N ALA A 180 -7.37 28.44 54.18
CA ALA A 180 -6.77 28.50 52.85
C ALA A 180 -5.97 27.22 52.52
N LEU A 181 -5.18 26.70 53.46
CA LEU A 181 -4.46 25.43 53.30
C LEU A 181 -5.41 24.23 53.19
N ARG A 182 -6.53 24.23 53.94
CA ARG A 182 -7.59 23.20 53.82
C ARG A 182 -8.26 23.24 52.45
N ASP A 183 -8.56 24.42 51.92
CA ASP A 183 -9.22 24.56 50.61
C ASP A 183 -8.27 24.25 49.45
N ALA A 184 -6.98 24.61 49.56
CA ALA A 184 -5.94 24.15 48.65
C ALA A 184 -5.83 22.60 48.67
N ALA A 185 -5.79 21.98 49.85
CA ALA A 185 -5.74 20.52 49.98
C ALA A 185 -7.01 19.83 49.42
N LYS A 186 -8.20 20.41 49.58
CA LYS A 186 -9.43 19.92 48.93
C LYS A 186 -9.32 20.00 47.41
N ALA A 187 -8.86 21.12 46.86
CA ALA A 187 -8.70 21.33 45.43
C ALA A 187 -7.66 20.37 44.82
N ASP A 188 -6.55 20.13 45.51
CA ASP A 188 -5.54 19.14 45.12
C ASP A 188 -6.11 17.70 45.13
N VAL A 189 -6.91 17.35 46.14
CA VAL A 189 -7.59 16.04 46.21
C VAL A 189 -8.60 15.85 45.08
N GLU A 190 -9.41 16.86 44.74
CA GLU A 190 -10.33 16.76 43.60
C GLU A 190 -9.61 16.73 42.24
N ARG A 191 -8.49 17.46 42.09
CA ARG A 191 -7.63 17.35 40.90
C ARG A 191 -7.09 15.92 40.76
N LEU A 192 -6.45 15.38 41.80
CA LEU A 192 -5.91 14.01 41.79
C LEU A 192 -7.00 12.95 41.55
N LYS A 193 -8.22 13.14 42.04
CA LYS A 193 -9.37 12.28 41.70
C LYS A 193 -9.75 12.37 40.23
N ALA A 194 -9.76 13.58 39.64
CA ALA A 194 -10.05 13.78 38.23
C ALA A 194 -8.97 13.15 37.33
N ASP A 195 -7.69 13.32 37.68
CA ASP A 195 -6.55 12.73 36.97
C ASP A 195 -6.61 11.19 37.01
N VAL A 196 -6.81 10.60 38.20
CA VAL A 196 -6.99 9.14 38.34
C VAL A 196 -8.23 8.63 37.61
N ALA A 197 -9.30 9.44 37.48
CA ALA A 197 -10.47 9.09 36.68
C ALA A 197 -10.21 9.18 35.17
N ALA A 198 -9.36 10.10 34.71
CA ALA A 198 -8.91 10.18 33.32
C ALA A 198 -8.03 8.98 32.95
N GLU A 199 -6.97 8.73 33.72
CA GLU A 199 -6.06 7.57 33.56
C GLU A 199 -6.81 6.23 33.53
N ARG A 200 -7.82 6.05 34.37
CA ARG A 200 -8.68 4.85 34.34
C ARG A 200 -9.47 4.72 33.04
N ARG A 201 -10.04 5.81 32.52
CA ARG A 201 -10.78 5.83 31.24
C ARG A 201 -9.85 5.55 30.06
N GLU A 202 -8.63 6.08 30.08
CA GLU A 202 -7.61 5.83 29.06
C GLU A 202 -7.11 4.38 29.12
N GLY A 203 -6.78 3.87 30.31
CA GLY A 203 -6.44 2.46 30.51
C GLY A 203 -7.54 1.50 30.04
N ASP A 204 -8.81 1.83 30.25
CA ASP A 204 -9.94 1.06 29.71
C ASP A 204 -10.12 1.22 28.19
N SER A 205 -9.81 2.39 27.64
CA SER A 205 -9.78 2.63 26.19
C SER A 205 -8.70 1.78 25.52
N VAL A 206 -7.49 1.76 26.08
CA VAL A 206 -6.37 0.92 25.64
C VAL A 206 -6.70 -0.57 25.81
N ARG A 207 -7.29 -1.00 26.93
CA ARG A 207 -7.75 -2.40 27.13
C ARG A 207 -8.80 -2.81 26.09
N ARG A 208 -9.75 -1.94 25.74
CA ARG A 208 -10.73 -2.20 24.67
C ARG A 208 -10.06 -2.29 23.28
N ARG A 209 -9.19 -1.34 22.93
CA ARG A 209 -8.44 -1.33 21.66
C ARG A 209 -7.55 -2.57 21.52
N ASN A 210 -6.86 -2.97 22.59
CA ASN A 210 -6.00 -4.15 22.59
C ASN A 210 -6.81 -5.44 22.37
N ARG A 211 -7.92 -5.65 23.09
CA ARG A 211 -8.83 -6.78 22.86
C ARG A 211 -9.42 -6.80 21.45
N GLN A 212 -9.73 -5.64 20.89
CA GLN A 212 -10.19 -5.53 19.49
C GLN A 212 -9.08 -5.99 18.53
N LEU A 213 -7.86 -5.47 18.66
CA LEU A 213 -6.71 -5.86 17.84
C LEU A 213 -6.35 -7.35 18.00
N GLU A 214 -6.47 -7.93 19.20
CA GLU A 214 -6.32 -9.39 19.40
C GLU A 214 -7.40 -10.17 18.65
N ALA A 215 -8.65 -9.74 18.69
CA ALA A 215 -9.75 -10.39 17.98
C ALA A 215 -9.61 -10.24 16.46
N ASP A 216 -9.13 -9.09 15.98
CA ASP A 216 -8.88 -8.80 14.56
C ASP A 216 -7.71 -9.63 14.04
N MET A 217 -6.61 -9.69 14.79
CA MET A 217 -5.47 -10.57 14.51
C MET A 217 -5.89 -12.05 14.45
N ARG A 218 -6.74 -12.52 15.38
CA ARG A 218 -7.23 -13.91 15.36
C ARG A 218 -8.10 -14.21 14.14
N ARG A 219 -8.91 -13.25 13.66
CA ARG A 219 -9.70 -13.42 12.41
C ARG A 219 -8.78 -13.44 11.19
N ALA A 220 -7.87 -12.47 11.06
CA ALA A 220 -6.88 -12.45 9.97
C ALA A 220 -5.98 -13.72 9.95
N GLN A 221 -5.62 -14.27 11.11
CA GLN A 221 -4.90 -15.54 11.22
C GLN A 221 -5.74 -16.75 10.81
N ALA A 222 -7.05 -16.74 11.06
CA ALA A 222 -7.96 -17.79 10.60
C ALA A 222 -8.17 -17.73 9.08
N GLU A 223 -8.42 -16.53 8.55
CA GLU A 223 -8.54 -16.25 7.10
C GLU A 223 -7.26 -16.65 6.35
N ALA A 224 -6.08 -16.27 6.86
CA ALA A 224 -4.80 -16.66 6.26
C ALA A 224 -4.56 -18.18 6.30
N ARG A 225 -4.98 -18.88 7.36
CA ARG A 225 -4.92 -20.35 7.43
C ARG A 225 -5.87 -21.02 6.45
N GLN A 226 -7.07 -20.48 6.28
CA GLN A 226 -8.04 -20.97 5.30
C GLN A 226 -7.51 -20.78 3.87
N ALA A 227 -7.06 -19.57 3.50
CA ALA A 227 -6.50 -19.30 2.19
C ALA A 227 -5.25 -20.14 1.88
N HIS A 228 -4.41 -20.44 2.89
CA HIS A 228 -3.29 -21.37 2.74
C HIS A 228 -3.78 -22.82 2.53
N ALA A 229 -4.81 -23.28 3.24
CA ALA A 229 -5.38 -24.62 3.05
C ALA A 229 -6.03 -24.77 1.67
N GLU A 230 -6.76 -23.76 1.20
CA GLU A 230 -7.34 -23.69 -0.15
C GLU A 230 -6.23 -23.69 -1.23
N SER A 231 -5.16 -22.91 -1.04
CA SER A 231 -4.01 -22.91 -1.95
C SER A 231 -3.30 -24.27 -2.01
N GLU A 232 -3.13 -24.96 -0.88
CA GLU A 232 -2.49 -26.29 -0.86
C GLU A 232 -3.40 -27.36 -1.46
N ALA A 233 -4.72 -27.29 -1.24
CA ALA A 233 -5.69 -28.17 -1.88
C ALA A 233 -5.67 -28.01 -3.41
N ALA A 234 -5.70 -26.76 -3.91
CA ALA A 234 -5.63 -26.48 -5.34
C ALA A 234 -4.28 -26.92 -5.97
N ARG A 235 -3.17 -26.80 -5.23
CA ARG A 235 -1.85 -27.32 -5.65
C ARG A 235 -1.84 -28.86 -5.72
N ALA A 236 -2.44 -29.54 -4.73
CA ALA A 236 -2.54 -30.99 -4.72
C ALA A 236 -3.43 -31.52 -5.86
N GLU A 237 -4.57 -30.86 -6.13
CA GLU A 237 -5.44 -31.18 -7.27
C GLU A 237 -4.73 -30.97 -8.61
N ALA A 238 -4.05 -29.83 -8.79
CA ALA A 238 -3.27 -29.55 -10.00
C ALA A 238 -2.13 -30.57 -10.20
N ALA A 239 -1.42 -30.96 -9.13
CA ALA A 239 -0.38 -31.98 -9.20
C ALA A 239 -0.95 -33.37 -9.54
N ALA A 240 -2.13 -33.72 -9.03
CA ALA A 240 -2.83 -34.95 -9.37
C ALA A 240 -3.26 -34.96 -10.86
N ALA A 241 -3.81 -33.85 -11.35
CA ALA A 241 -4.22 -33.68 -12.75
C ALA A 241 -3.02 -33.78 -13.71
N VAL A 242 -1.88 -33.16 -13.38
CA VAL A 242 -0.63 -33.29 -14.16
C VAL A 242 -0.14 -34.74 -14.16
N SER A 243 -0.12 -35.41 -13.01
CA SER A 243 0.28 -36.83 -12.90
C SER A 243 -0.62 -37.77 -13.73
N GLN A 244 -1.93 -37.52 -13.73
CA GLN A 244 -2.89 -38.22 -14.59
C GLN A 244 -2.59 -37.96 -16.07
N ALA A 245 -2.46 -36.70 -16.49
CA ALA A 245 -2.13 -36.33 -17.88
C ALA A 245 -0.81 -36.95 -18.35
N ASP A 246 0.24 -36.98 -17.51
CA ASP A 246 1.50 -37.66 -17.83
C ASP A 246 1.35 -39.18 -17.93
N SER A 247 0.42 -39.80 -17.19
CA SER A 247 0.11 -41.23 -17.32
C SER A 247 -0.62 -41.52 -18.63
N GLU A 248 -1.56 -40.67 -19.04
CA GLU A 248 -2.28 -40.78 -20.31
C GLU A 248 -1.36 -40.51 -21.50
N LEU A 249 -0.52 -39.47 -21.43
CA LEU A 249 0.46 -39.14 -22.45
C LEU A 249 1.47 -40.28 -22.65
N ARG A 250 1.92 -40.94 -21.58
CA ARG A 250 2.72 -42.18 -21.68
C ARG A 250 1.95 -43.31 -22.34
N ARG A 251 0.67 -43.52 -21.99
CA ARG A 251 -0.19 -44.56 -22.57
C ARG A 251 -0.48 -44.32 -24.06
N VAL A 252 -0.68 -43.07 -24.48
CA VAL A 252 -0.89 -42.67 -25.88
C VAL A 252 0.40 -42.81 -26.68
N ARG A 253 1.55 -42.39 -26.13
CA ARG A 253 2.87 -42.60 -26.75
C ARG A 253 3.19 -44.08 -26.96
N GLY A 254 2.87 -44.94 -25.98
CA GLY A 254 2.98 -46.39 -26.12
C GLY A 254 2.14 -46.93 -27.28
N ARG A 255 0.83 -46.63 -27.28
CA ARG A 255 -0.09 -47.00 -28.38
C ARG A 255 0.34 -46.51 -29.76
N LEU A 256 0.95 -45.31 -29.83
CA LEU A 256 1.50 -44.78 -31.08
C LEU A 256 2.70 -45.61 -31.56
N ALA A 257 3.66 -45.90 -30.67
CA ALA A 257 4.81 -46.75 -30.99
C ALA A 257 4.39 -48.18 -31.40
N ASP A 258 3.39 -48.77 -30.72
CA ASP A 258 2.80 -50.06 -31.09
C ASP A 258 2.19 -50.02 -32.51
N ALA A 259 1.45 -48.96 -32.84
CA ALA A 259 0.83 -48.77 -34.15
C ALA A 259 1.85 -48.49 -35.27
N GLU A 260 2.91 -47.73 -34.98
CA GLU A 260 4.03 -47.49 -35.90
C GLU A 260 4.83 -48.77 -36.16
N ALA A 261 5.09 -49.58 -35.12
CA ALA A 261 5.74 -50.88 -35.25
C ALA A 261 4.89 -51.87 -36.07
N ALA A 262 3.56 -51.89 -35.86
CA ALA A 262 2.63 -52.68 -36.66
C ALA A 262 2.57 -52.21 -38.12
N LEU A 263 2.61 -50.89 -38.37
CA LEU A 263 2.66 -50.32 -39.71
C LEU A 263 3.97 -50.68 -40.44
N GLU A 264 5.12 -50.63 -39.78
CA GLU A 264 6.39 -51.08 -40.39
C GLU A 264 6.51 -52.61 -40.52
N ALA A 265 5.80 -53.39 -39.71
CA ALA A 265 5.64 -54.83 -39.96
C ALA A 265 4.80 -55.08 -41.22
N ALA A 266 3.66 -54.41 -41.37
CA ALA A 266 2.81 -54.50 -42.57
C ALA A 266 3.53 -53.99 -43.84
N ARG A 267 4.31 -52.89 -43.73
CA ARG A 267 5.15 -52.39 -44.83
C ARG A 267 6.29 -53.35 -45.20
N ARG A 268 6.79 -54.17 -44.27
CA ARG A 268 7.78 -55.23 -44.57
C ARG A 268 7.12 -56.40 -45.30
N SER A 269 6.03 -56.95 -44.76
CA SER A 269 5.33 -58.06 -45.43
C SER A 269 4.77 -57.69 -46.81
N VAL A 270 4.31 -56.44 -47.02
CA VAL A 270 3.93 -55.95 -48.37
C VAL A 270 5.15 -55.83 -49.30
N ARG A 271 6.32 -55.42 -48.80
CA ARG A 271 7.57 -55.40 -49.59
C ARG A 271 8.03 -56.82 -49.97
N GLU A 272 7.98 -57.76 -49.03
CA GLU A 272 8.35 -59.17 -49.22
C GLU A 272 7.40 -59.89 -50.19
N ASN A 273 6.09 -59.72 -50.02
CA ASN A 273 5.10 -60.25 -50.97
C ASN A 273 5.27 -59.64 -52.37
N ARG A 274 5.61 -58.34 -52.45
CA ARG A 274 5.89 -57.68 -53.74
C ARG A 274 7.18 -58.19 -54.38
N SER A 275 8.28 -58.37 -53.65
CA SER A 275 9.52 -58.88 -54.24
C SER A 275 9.38 -60.32 -54.70
N ALA A 276 8.65 -61.18 -53.97
CA ALA A 276 8.27 -62.51 -54.43
C ALA A 276 7.41 -62.47 -55.72
N GLY A 277 6.44 -61.54 -55.78
CA GLY A 277 5.65 -61.30 -56.98
C GLY A 277 6.46 -60.77 -58.18
N GLU A 278 7.47 -59.93 -57.92
CA GLU A 278 8.35 -59.34 -58.92
C GLU A 278 9.35 -60.37 -59.49
N VAL A 279 9.90 -61.24 -58.65
CA VAL A 279 10.69 -62.42 -59.08
C VAL A 279 9.83 -63.35 -59.94
N ARG A 280 8.59 -63.66 -59.52
CA ARG A 280 7.67 -64.49 -60.31
C ARG A 280 7.30 -63.83 -61.64
N LEU A 281 7.07 -62.51 -61.67
CA LEU A 281 6.77 -61.77 -62.88
C LEU A 281 7.99 -61.76 -63.84
N ARG A 282 9.21 -61.60 -63.31
CA ARG A 282 10.43 -61.66 -64.12
C ARG A 282 10.57 -63.02 -64.79
N LEU A 283 10.43 -64.13 -64.06
CA LEU A 283 10.49 -65.48 -64.63
C LEU A 283 9.42 -65.73 -65.70
N LEU A 284 8.20 -65.20 -65.52
CA LEU A 284 7.14 -65.29 -66.53
C LEU A 284 7.43 -64.43 -67.78
N LEU A 285 7.99 -63.24 -67.62
CA LEU A 285 8.39 -62.39 -68.74
C LEU A 285 9.62 -62.95 -69.49
N GLU A 286 10.54 -63.59 -68.78
CA GLU A 286 11.71 -64.26 -69.32
C GLU A 286 11.29 -65.46 -70.18
N THR A 287 10.46 -66.37 -69.65
CA THR A 287 9.89 -67.50 -70.42
C THR A 287 9.02 -67.06 -71.60
N ILE A 288 8.25 -65.96 -71.50
CA ILE A 288 7.51 -65.39 -72.64
C ILE A 288 8.47 -64.80 -73.69
N SER A 289 9.58 -64.17 -73.27
CA SER A 289 10.58 -63.60 -74.18
C SER A 289 11.39 -64.69 -74.90
N GLU A 290 11.72 -65.79 -74.20
CA GLU A 290 12.30 -66.99 -74.79
C GLU A 290 11.33 -67.64 -75.79
N ALA A 291 10.06 -67.82 -75.41
CA ALA A 291 9.04 -68.38 -76.30
C ALA A 291 8.82 -67.50 -77.55
N ALA A 292 8.78 -66.18 -77.41
CA ALA A 292 8.68 -65.24 -78.53
C ALA A 292 9.94 -65.27 -79.41
N THR A 293 11.13 -65.45 -78.83
CA THR A 293 12.39 -65.58 -79.57
C THR A 293 12.48 -66.90 -80.33
N GLY A 294 12.04 -68.00 -79.70
CA GLY A 294 11.88 -69.31 -80.35
C GLY A 294 10.88 -69.26 -81.51
N LEU A 295 9.69 -68.72 -81.28
CA LEU A 295 8.67 -68.54 -82.32
C LEU A 295 9.17 -67.65 -83.46
N ARG A 296 9.93 -66.58 -83.18
CA ARG A 296 10.54 -65.73 -84.20
C ARG A 296 11.59 -66.48 -85.04
N ARG A 297 12.32 -67.41 -84.42
CA ARG A 297 13.32 -68.27 -85.08
C ARG A 297 12.64 -69.31 -85.99
N GLU A 298 11.61 -69.99 -85.50
CA GLU A 298 10.83 -70.96 -86.28
C GLU A 298 10.09 -70.30 -87.45
N LEU A 299 9.55 -69.08 -87.27
CA LEU A 299 8.87 -68.32 -88.33
C LEU A 299 9.81 -67.50 -89.23
N ALA A 300 11.13 -67.59 -89.04
CA ALA A 300 12.17 -66.91 -89.85
C ALA A 300 11.98 -65.37 -90.02
N LEU A 301 11.38 -64.68 -89.04
CA LEU A 301 10.93 -63.29 -89.20
C LEU A 301 12.08 -62.26 -89.09
N SER A 302 12.68 -61.96 -90.24
CA SER A 302 13.62 -60.86 -90.44
C SER A 302 13.01 -59.48 -90.13
N PRO A 303 13.78 -58.48 -89.66
CA PRO A 303 13.26 -57.13 -89.46
C PRO A 303 12.92 -56.46 -90.80
N THR A 304 11.68 -56.02 -90.98
CA THR A 304 11.27 -55.21 -92.15
C THR A 304 11.61 -53.74 -91.96
N GLU A 305 12.28 -53.14 -92.94
CA GLU A 305 12.63 -51.70 -92.95
C GLU A 305 11.51 -50.81 -93.49
N GLN A 306 10.69 -51.31 -94.42
CA GLN A 306 9.52 -50.61 -94.96
C GLN A 306 8.40 -50.53 -93.92
N ARG A 307 7.74 -49.36 -93.81
CA ARG A 307 6.57 -49.17 -92.95
C ARG A 307 5.28 -49.27 -93.78
N PRO A 308 4.17 -49.77 -93.24
CA PRO A 308 2.99 -50.05 -94.07
C PRO A 308 2.32 -48.79 -94.64
N ALA A 309 2.30 -47.67 -93.90
CA ALA A 309 1.91 -46.37 -94.46
C ALA A 309 2.80 -45.87 -95.62
N ASP A 310 3.98 -46.47 -95.87
CA ASP A 310 4.82 -46.13 -97.04
C ASP A 310 4.33 -46.78 -98.34
N SER A 311 3.32 -47.66 -98.29
CA SER A 311 2.66 -48.27 -99.45
C SER A 311 1.52 -47.43 -100.06
N VAL A 312 1.09 -46.35 -99.38
CA VAL A 312 0.00 -45.49 -99.84
C VAL A 312 0.55 -44.35 -100.70
N ASP A 313 0.11 -44.31 -101.97
CA ASP A 313 0.56 -43.35 -102.98
C ASP A 313 0.12 -41.91 -102.66
N ALA A 314 1.11 -41.03 -102.50
CA ALA A 314 0.98 -39.59 -102.26
C ALA A 314 2.39 -38.93 -102.33
N LEU A 315 2.47 -37.65 -102.72
CA LEU A 315 3.75 -36.93 -102.85
C LEU A 315 4.54 -36.81 -101.53
N ARG A 316 5.86 -37.06 -101.56
CA ARG A 316 6.76 -37.00 -100.39
C ARG A 316 8.19 -36.53 -100.75
N PRO A 317 8.81 -35.67 -99.91
CA PRO A 317 10.26 -35.55 -99.75
C PRO A 317 10.73 -36.20 -98.41
N ALA A 318 12.01 -36.62 -98.29
CA ALA A 318 12.44 -37.64 -97.31
C ALA A 318 13.58 -37.26 -96.32
N ALA A 319 13.51 -37.74 -95.06
CA ALA A 319 14.58 -37.84 -94.04
C ALA A 319 14.13 -38.62 -92.76
N PRO A 320 15.04 -39.18 -91.91
CA PRO A 320 14.77 -39.79 -90.57
C PRO A 320 14.80 -38.74 -89.41
N GLY A 321 14.64 -39.02 -88.10
CA GLY A 321 14.45 -40.21 -87.23
C GLY A 321 14.94 -39.92 -85.78
N THR A 322 14.80 -40.71 -84.69
CA THR A 322 14.03 -41.93 -84.35
C THR A 322 14.09 -42.19 -82.80
N GLY A 323 12.97 -42.49 -82.11
CA GLY A 323 12.89 -43.10 -80.75
C GLY A 323 12.91 -42.13 -79.53
N ASP A 324 12.52 -42.50 -78.29
CA ASP A 324 11.65 -43.60 -77.76
C ASP A 324 11.34 -43.33 -76.24
N ILE A 325 10.45 -44.11 -75.58
CA ILE A 325 10.20 -44.27 -74.09
C ILE A 325 8.82 -43.80 -73.49
N GLN A 326 7.93 -44.81 -73.31
CA GLN A 326 7.02 -45.15 -72.18
C GLN A 326 6.39 -44.12 -71.20
N GLY A 327 5.07 -44.23 -70.92
CA GLY A 327 4.58 -44.20 -69.51
C GLY A 327 3.14 -43.77 -69.10
N LYS A 328 2.18 -44.72 -69.06
CA LYS A 328 1.04 -44.84 -68.07
C LYS A 328 -0.11 -43.78 -68.02
N ALA A 329 -1.16 -44.07 -68.80
CA ALA A 329 -2.60 -43.75 -68.69
C ALA A 329 -3.17 -42.90 -67.50
N ARG A 330 -3.84 -41.78 -67.81
CA ARG A 330 -4.97 -41.17 -67.05
C ARG A 330 -5.98 -40.47 -67.97
N ALA A 331 -7.25 -40.39 -67.52
CA ALA A 331 -8.38 -39.54 -67.93
C ALA A 331 -8.70 -39.33 -69.44
N HIS A 332 -9.97 -39.52 -69.82
CA HIS A 332 -10.39 -39.68 -71.23
C HIS A 332 -10.28 -38.42 -72.12
N ASP A 333 -10.31 -37.21 -71.56
CA ASP A 333 -10.17 -35.94 -72.30
C ASP A 333 -8.93 -35.13 -71.84
N ASP A 334 -8.04 -35.76 -71.06
CA ASP A 334 -6.79 -35.17 -70.61
C ASP A 334 -5.77 -35.21 -71.76
N PRO A 335 -5.17 -34.08 -72.19
CA PRO A 335 -4.14 -34.10 -73.21
C PRO A 335 -2.84 -34.80 -72.76
N ALA A 336 -2.69 -35.19 -71.48
CA ALA A 336 -1.67 -36.14 -71.05
C ALA A 336 -1.95 -37.57 -71.58
N MET A 337 -3.21 -37.95 -71.82
CA MET A 337 -3.55 -39.20 -72.51
C MET A 337 -2.99 -39.22 -73.93
N LEU A 338 -2.97 -38.07 -74.63
CA LEU A 338 -2.37 -37.96 -75.95
C LEU A 338 -0.84 -38.13 -75.88
N ASP A 339 -0.16 -37.44 -74.96
CA ASP A 339 1.28 -37.63 -74.72
C ASP A 339 1.60 -39.11 -74.40
N GLN A 340 0.78 -39.79 -73.60
CA GLN A 340 0.94 -41.22 -73.25
C GLN A 340 0.70 -42.19 -74.41
N LEU A 341 -0.22 -41.88 -75.32
CA LEU A 341 -0.47 -42.67 -76.53
C LEU A 341 0.67 -42.51 -77.55
N LEU A 342 1.25 -41.31 -77.64
CA LEU A 342 2.40 -41.03 -78.49
C LEU A 342 3.71 -41.62 -77.94
N ALA A 343 3.81 -41.82 -76.62
CA ALA A 343 4.92 -42.53 -75.96
C ALA A 343 4.85 -44.08 -76.10
N LEU A 344 3.94 -44.62 -76.92
CA LEU A 344 3.94 -46.04 -77.27
C LEU A 344 4.94 -46.31 -78.41
N PRO A 345 5.74 -47.39 -78.33
CA PRO A 345 6.76 -47.66 -79.34
C PRO A 345 6.12 -47.88 -80.71
N ARG A 346 6.67 -47.21 -81.73
CA ARG A 346 6.17 -47.16 -83.12
C ARG A 346 4.77 -46.56 -83.30
N ALA A 347 4.25 -45.78 -82.34
CA ALA A 347 2.98 -45.06 -82.51
C ALA A 347 2.93 -44.23 -83.81
N HIS A 348 1.76 -44.22 -84.46
CA HIS A 348 1.48 -43.39 -85.63
C HIS A 348 0.25 -42.52 -85.32
N MET A 349 0.39 -41.20 -85.49
CA MET A 349 -0.70 -40.23 -85.40
C MET A 349 -0.99 -39.62 -86.77
N ILE A 350 -2.20 -39.88 -87.28
CA ILE A 350 -2.74 -39.26 -88.49
C ILE A 350 -3.63 -38.08 -88.06
N ILE A 351 -3.56 -36.95 -88.77
CA ILE A 351 -4.20 -35.70 -88.38
C ILE A 351 -4.94 -35.07 -89.56
N ASP A 352 -6.20 -34.77 -89.36
CA ASP A 352 -7.02 -33.89 -90.20
C ASP A 352 -6.61 -32.43 -89.96
N GLY A 353 -5.79 -31.90 -90.86
CA GLY A 353 -5.14 -30.61 -90.71
C GLY A 353 -6.10 -29.43 -90.76
N TYR A 354 -7.19 -29.51 -91.53
CA TYR A 354 -8.17 -28.42 -91.61
C TYR A 354 -9.19 -28.44 -90.49
N ASN A 355 -9.62 -29.60 -89.98
CA ASN A 355 -10.47 -29.67 -88.79
C ASN A 355 -9.74 -29.12 -87.54
N VAL A 356 -8.46 -29.48 -87.36
CA VAL A 356 -7.63 -28.94 -86.27
C VAL A 356 -7.40 -27.44 -86.41
N THR A 357 -7.08 -26.93 -87.61
CA THR A 357 -6.81 -25.48 -87.79
C THR A 357 -8.06 -24.62 -87.75
N LYS A 358 -9.19 -25.06 -88.33
CA LYS A 358 -10.49 -24.38 -88.21
C LYS A 358 -10.97 -24.35 -86.75
N THR A 359 -10.62 -25.36 -85.93
CA THR A 359 -10.87 -25.37 -84.48
C THR A 359 -9.92 -24.45 -83.69
N ALA A 360 -8.65 -24.35 -84.08
CA ALA A 360 -7.63 -23.64 -83.30
C ALA A 360 -7.48 -22.15 -83.65
N TYR A 361 -7.55 -21.82 -84.94
CA TYR A 361 -7.12 -20.53 -85.50
C TYR A 361 -8.08 -20.02 -86.60
N PRO A 362 -9.41 -19.96 -86.36
CA PRO A 362 -10.40 -19.66 -87.40
C PRO A 362 -10.26 -18.28 -88.07
N THR A 363 -9.51 -17.36 -87.47
CA THR A 363 -9.28 -15.99 -87.98
C THR A 363 -8.00 -15.82 -88.81
N LEU A 364 -7.20 -16.87 -89.00
CA LEU A 364 -5.98 -16.83 -89.82
C LEU A 364 -6.24 -17.31 -91.26
N SER A 365 -5.41 -16.90 -92.22
CA SER A 365 -5.50 -17.44 -93.60
C SER A 365 -5.12 -18.93 -93.66
N LEU A 366 -5.60 -19.63 -94.70
CA LEU A 366 -5.31 -21.06 -94.91
C LEU A 366 -3.80 -21.37 -95.05
N HIS A 367 -2.95 -20.39 -95.38
CA HIS A 367 -1.50 -20.56 -95.37
C HIS A 367 -0.93 -20.47 -93.94
N GLU A 368 -1.28 -19.42 -93.20
CA GLU A 368 -0.83 -19.21 -91.81
C GLU A 368 -1.33 -20.32 -90.88
N GLN A 369 -2.57 -20.78 -91.07
CA GLN A 369 -3.15 -21.94 -90.38
C GLN A 369 -2.24 -23.17 -90.52
N ARG A 370 -1.84 -23.51 -91.76
CA ARG A 370 -0.95 -24.66 -92.06
C ARG A 370 0.42 -24.49 -91.41
N VAL A 371 1.08 -23.34 -91.61
CA VAL A 371 2.41 -23.06 -91.04
C VAL A 371 2.39 -23.10 -89.51
N ARG A 372 1.32 -22.60 -88.87
CA ARG A 372 1.18 -22.60 -87.41
C ARG A 372 0.91 -23.98 -86.84
N LEU A 373 0.07 -24.80 -87.49
CA LEU A 373 -0.15 -26.19 -87.08
C LEU A 373 1.13 -27.02 -87.20
N LEU A 374 1.78 -27.01 -88.37
CA LEU A 374 2.95 -27.83 -88.65
C LEU A 374 4.15 -27.50 -87.75
N ARG A 375 4.31 -26.22 -87.37
CA ARG A 375 5.30 -25.79 -86.36
C ARG A 375 5.10 -26.49 -85.01
N GLY A 376 3.88 -26.48 -84.48
CA GLY A 376 3.58 -27.14 -83.20
C GLY A 376 3.62 -28.66 -83.30
N LEU A 377 3.23 -29.25 -84.44
CA LEU A 377 3.38 -30.69 -84.67
C LEU A 377 4.86 -31.12 -84.71
N GLY A 378 5.77 -30.30 -85.22
CA GLY A 378 7.21 -30.54 -85.14
C GLY A 378 7.73 -30.59 -83.69
N SER A 379 7.19 -29.74 -82.81
CA SER A 379 7.48 -29.76 -81.35
C SER A 379 7.02 -31.08 -80.72
N ILE A 380 5.82 -31.56 -81.07
CA ILE A 380 5.28 -32.84 -80.59
C ILE A 380 6.11 -34.02 -81.15
N ALA A 381 6.41 -34.05 -82.45
CA ALA A 381 7.21 -35.11 -83.07
C ALA A 381 8.61 -35.23 -82.43
N ALA A 382 9.30 -34.09 -82.24
CA ALA A 382 10.61 -34.06 -81.60
C ALA A 382 10.59 -34.47 -80.12
N ARG A 383 9.46 -34.27 -79.41
CA ARG A 383 9.29 -34.66 -78.00
C ARG A 383 8.95 -36.14 -77.82
N THR A 384 8.21 -36.75 -78.76
CA THR A 384 7.66 -38.11 -78.58
C THR A 384 8.30 -39.18 -79.47
N GLY A 385 8.97 -38.80 -80.56
CA GLY A 385 9.50 -39.74 -81.54
C GLY A 385 8.44 -40.51 -82.35
N ALA A 386 7.15 -40.20 -82.15
CA ALA A 386 6.03 -40.81 -82.84
C ALA A 386 6.02 -40.43 -84.33
N GLU A 387 5.50 -41.32 -85.17
CA GLU A 387 5.29 -41.02 -86.60
C GLU A 387 4.06 -40.10 -86.72
N ILE A 388 4.23 -38.86 -87.18
CA ILE A 388 3.11 -37.93 -87.38
C ILE A 388 2.86 -37.73 -88.87
N THR A 389 1.62 -37.93 -89.31
CA THR A 389 1.15 -37.65 -90.67
C THR A 389 0.02 -36.62 -90.63
N CYS A 390 0.26 -35.41 -91.13
CA CYS A 390 -0.77 -34.38 -91.26
C CYS A 390 -1.31 -34.38 -92.71
N VAL A 391 -2.62 -34.52 -92.85
CA VAL A 391 -3.34 -34.54 -94.13
C VAL A 391 -4.10 -33.23 -94.29
N PHE A 392 -3.99 -32.59 -95.45
CA PHE A 392 -4.78 -31.43 -95.84
C PHE A 392 -5.58 -31.72 -97.10
N ASP A 393 -6.70 -31.02 -97.27
CA ASP A 393 -7.54 -31.13 -98.46
C ASP A 393 -6.87 -30.46 -99.67
N GLY A 394 -6.79 -31.19 -100.79
CA GLY A 394 -6.23 -30.74 -102.06
C GLY A 394 -7.14 -29.82 -102.88
N ALA A 395 -8.45 -29.79 -102.63
CA ALA A 395 -9.39 -28.97 -103.38
C ALA A 395 -9.21 -27.46 -103.15
N GLU A 396 -8.65 -27.06 -102.00
CA GLU A 396 -8.35 -25.64 -101.67
C GLU A 396 -6.96 -25.17 -102.22
N LEU A 397 -6.28 -25.94 -103.08
CA LEU A 397 -4.96 -25.60 -103.65
C LEU A 397 -5.03 -25.06 -105.09
N GLY A 398 -4.98 -23.72 -105.23
CA GLY A 398 -4.83 -23.03 -106.53
C GLY A 398 -3.45 -23.13 -107.20
N GLY A 399 -2.69 -24.21 -106.94
CA GLY A 399 -1.34 -24.43 -107.48
C GLY A 399 -0.36 -25.05 -106.46
N PRO A 400 0.91 -25.33 -106.87
CA PRO A 400 1.91 -25.92 -105.99
C PRO A 400 2.33 -24.96 -104.87
N VAL A 401 1.84 -25.19 -103.65
CA VAL A 401 2.22 -24.38 -102.47
C VAL A 401 3.47 -24.96 -101.81
N PRO A 402 4.60 -24.23 -101.74
CA PRO A 402 5.76 -24.65 -100.95
C PRO A 402 5.40 -24.60 -99.45
N VAL A 403 5.40 -25.76 -98.79
CA VAL A 403 5.15 -25.89 -97.36
C VAL A 403 6.49 -26.03 -96.63
N PRO A 404 6.76 -25.24 -95.56
CA PRO A 404 7.94 -25.44 -94.73
C PRO A 404 7.96 -26.87 -94.15
N GLN A 405 9.05 -27.61 -94.36
CA GLN A 405 9.17 -28.95 -93.78
C GLN A 405 9.56 -28.86 -92.30
N HIS A 406 8.75 -29.49 -91.45
CA HIS A 406 9.00 -29.59 -90.01
C HIS A 406 9.51 -30.98 -89.66
N LYS A 407 10.64 -31.06 -88.93
CA LYS A 407 11.29 -32.32 -88.58
C LYS A 407 10.31 -33.25 -87.85
N GLY A 408 10.21 -34.50 -88.33
CA GLY A 408 9.34 -35.53 -87.74
C GLY A 408 7.87 -35.50 -88.17
N VAL A 409 7.44 -34.58 -89.03
CA VAL A 409 6.05 -34.51 -89.52
C VAL A 409 6.00 -34.77 -91.03
N ARG A 410 5.39 -35.90 -91.42
CA ARG A 410 5.00 -36.17 -92.81
C ARG A 410 3.77 -35.30 -93.13
N VAL A 411 3.80 -34.58 -94.25
CA VAL A 411 2.68 -33.77 -94.73
C VAL A 411 2.20 -34.34 -96.05
N LEU A 412 0.91 -34.63 -96.15
CA LEU A 412 0.25 -35.16 -97.33
C LEU A 412 -0.93 -34.25 -97.72
N PHE A 413 -1.25 -34.24 -99.01
CA PHE A 413 -2.45 -33.61 -99.56
C PHE A 413 -3.30 -34.69 -100.25
N SER A 414 -4.62 -34.57 -100.17
CA SER A 414 -5.51 -35.38 -101.02
C SER A 414 -5.40 -34.96 -102.49
N HIS A 415 -5.88 -35.81 -103.41
CA HIS A 415 -5.92 -35.47 -104.83
C HIS A 415 -6.94 -34.35 -105.09
N PRO A 416 -6.78 -33.54 -106.17
CA PRO A 416 -7.78 -32.55 -106.55
C PRO A 416 -9.16 -33.20 -106.77
N GLY A 417 -10.15 -32.81 -105.97
CA GLY A 417 -11.50 -33.40 -105.98
C GLY A 417 -11.72 -34.54 -104.97
N GLU A 418 -10.71 -34.89 -104.17
CA GLU A 418 -10.80 -35.88 -103.08
C GLU A 418 -10.78 -35.18 -101.71
N ILE A 419 -11.73 -35.53 -100.84
CA ILE A 419 -11.79 -35.03 -99.45
C ILE A 419 -10.70 -35.71 -98.61
N ALA A 420 -10.04 -34.94 -97.73
CA ALA A 420 -8.98 -35.44 -96.84
C ALA A 420 -9.35 -36.71 -96.05
N ASP A 421 -10.62 -36.86 -95.65
CA ASP A 421 -11.16 -37.99 -94.90
C ASP A 421 -10.92 -39.36 -95.56
N GLU A 422 -11.01 -39.44 -96.89
CA GLU A 422 -10.86 -40.71 -97.60
C GLU A 422 -9.37 -41.12 -97.68
N LEU A 423 -8.47 -40.15 -97.83
CA LEU A 423 -7.04 -40.38 -97.69
C LEU A 423 -6.68 -40.80 -96.25
N ILE A 424 -7.33 -40.22 -95.23
CA ILE A 424 -7.18 -40.66 -93.82
C ILE A 424 -7.66 -42.11 -93.66
N ARG A 425 -8.82 -42.48 -94.23
CA ARG A 425 -9.34 -43.87 -94.18
C ARG A 425 -8.40 -44.85 -94.87
N ARG A 426 -7.83 -44.51 -96.04
CA ARG A 426 -6.80 -45.33 -96.71
C ARG A 426 -5.53 -45.49 -95.88
N LEU A 427 -5.00 -44.40 -95.32
CA LEU A 427 -3.81 -44.45 -94.45
C LEU A 427 -4.03 -45.31 -93.20
N VAL A 428 -5.24 -45.28 -92.64
CA VAL A 428 -5.63 -46.13 -91.51
C VAL A 428 -5.78 -47.59 -91.92
N ALA A 429 -6.37 -47.89 -93.08
CA ALA A 429 -6.55 -49.26 -93.59
C ALA A 429 -5.23 -49.92 -94.03
N ALA A 430 -4.21 -49.14 -94.38
CA ALA A 430 -2.88 -49.62 -94.77
C ALA A 430 -1.97 -49.99 -93.57
N GLU A 431 -2.33 -49.64 -92.34
CA GLU A 431 -1.54 -49.97 -91.14
C GLU A 431 -1.90 -51.35 -90.57
N PRO A 432 -0.95 -52.09 -89.95
CA PRO A 432 -1.23 -53.42 -89.43
C PRO A 432 -2.08 -53.37 -88.18
N GLN A 433 -3.02 -54.32 -88.09
CA GLN A 433 -3.75 -54.58 -86.85
C GLN A 433 -2.75 -54.89 -85.72
N GLY A 434 -2.82 -54.10 -84.64
CA GLY A 434 -1.91 -54.18 -83.50
C GLY A 434 -0.87 -53.05 -83.40
N ARG A 435 -0.67 -52.23 -84.45
CA ARG A 435 0.14 -51.00 -84.32
C ARG A 435 -0.65 -49.94 -83.52
N PRO A 436 -0.04 -49.20 -82.58
CA PRO A 436 -0.70 -48.07 -81.93
C PRO A 436 -0.98 -46.94 -82.93
N LEU A 437 -2.23 -46.85 -83.39
CA LEU A 437 -2.68 -45.90 -84.40
C LEU A 437 -3.67 -44.91 -83.79
N ILE A 438 -3.37 -43.62 -83.95
CA ILE A 438 -4.10 -42.49 -83.39
C ILE A 438 -4.62 -41.65 -84.56
N VAL A 439 -5.88 -41.23 -84.55
CA VAL A 439 -6.44 -40.33 -85.57
C VAL A 439 -7.02 -39.11 -84.89
N VAL A 440 -6.53 -37.94 -85.28
CA VAL A 440 -7.02 -36.65 -84.78
C VAL A 440 -7.94 -36.01 -85.82
N SER A 441 -9.23 -36.03 -85.53
CA SER A 441 -10.27 -35.20 -86.15
C SER A 441 -11.41 -35.02 -85.15
N SER A 442 -12.28 -34.03 -85.37
CA SER A 442 -13.53 -33.87 -84.62
C SER A 442 -14.77 -34.26 -85.44
N ASP A 443 -14.59 -34.73 -86.68
CA ASP A 443 -15.68 -35.32 -87.43
C ASP A 443 -16.06 -36.71 -86.86
N ARG A 444 -17.37 -36.94 -86.69
CA ARG A 444 -17.90 -38.18 -86.12
C ARG A 444 -17.84 -39.35 -87.10
N GLU A 445 -18.04 -39.11 -88.39
CA GLU A 445 -18.01 -40.18 -89.39
C GLU A 445 -16.59 -40.70 -89.57
N VAL A 446 -15.59 -39.81 -89.57
CA VAL A 446 -14.18 -40.19 -89.50
C VAL A 446 -13.89 -40.95 -88.21
N ALA A 447 -14.31 -40.44 -87.04
CA ALA A 447 -14.04 -41.07 -85.76
C ALA A 447 -14.61 -42.49 -85.64
N ASP A 448 -15.83 -42.72 -86.14
CA ASP A 448 -16.45 -44.05 -86.17
C ASP A 448 -15.86 -44.94 -87.26
N GLY A 449 -15.49 -44.38 -88.42
CA GLY A 449 -14.81 -45.08 -89.51
C GLY A 449 -13.47 -45.67 -89.05
N VAL A 450 -12.60 -44.84 -88.48
CA VAL A 450 -11.26 -45.27 -88.07
C VAL A 450 -11.28 -46.15 -86.81
N ARG A 451 -12.28 -45.98 -85.93
CA ARG A 451 -12.52 -46.89 -84.80
C ARG A 451 -12.85 -48.31 -85.27
N ARG A 452 -13.62 -48.48 -86.35
CA ARG A 452 -13.89 -49.81 -86.93
C ARG A 452 -12.62 -50.49 -87.47
N SER A 453 -11.66 -49.71 -87.95
CA SER A 453 -10.33 -50.19 -88.39
C SER A 453 -9.31 -50.35 -87.26
N GLY A 454 -9.71 -50.22 -85.99
CA GLY A 454 -8.83 -50.42 -84.82
C GLY A 454 -7.97 -49.22 -84.43
N ALA A 455 -8.10 -48.07 -85.10
CA ALA A 455 -7.44 -46.84 -84.68
C ALA A 455 -8.17 -46.20 -83.49
N ARG A 456 -7.45 -45.40 -82.70
CA ARG A 456 -8.00 -44.63 -81.58
C ARG A 456 -8.32 -43.19 -82.04
N PRO A 457 -9.60 -42.81 -82.22
CA PRO A 457 -9.95 -41.43 -82.51
C PRO A 457 -9.70 -40.53 -81.30
N VAL A 458 -9.19 -39.32 -81.54
CA VAL A 458 -8.87 -38.29 -80.56
C VAL A 458 -9.47 -36.96 -81.04
N PRO A 459 -10.32 -36.27 -80.26
CA PRO A 459 -10.87 -34.97 -80.65
C PRO A 459 -9.78 -33.93 -80.92
N SER A 460 -9.97 -33.11 -81.97
CA SER A 460 -9.05 -32.02 -82.34
C SER A 460 -8.72 -31.10 -81.16
N ALA A 461 -9.70 -30.83 -80.29
CA ALA A 461 -9.52 -30.02 -79.08
C ALA A 461 -8.43 -30.55 -78.12
N MET A 462 -8.22 -31.87 -78.02
CA MET A 462 -7.12 -32.42 -77.22
C MET A 462 -5.76 -32.10 -77.83
N LEU A 463 -5.62 -32.22 -79.15
CA LEU A 463 -4.39 -31.86 -79.85
C LEU A 463 -4.13 -30.35 -79.76
N VAL A 464 -5.16 -29.49 -79.92
CA VAL A 464 -5.02 -28.03 -79.73
C VAL A 464 -4.54 -27.70 -78.31
N ARG A 465 -5.07 -28.36 -77.28
CA ARG A 465 -4.59 -28.23 -75.89
C ARG A 465 -3.17 -28.78 -75.67
N ALA A 466 -2.70 -29.73 -76.48
CA ALA A 466 -1.32 -30.23 -76.45
C ALA A 466 -0.34 -29.30 -77.18
N LEU A 467 -0.77 -28.73 -78.31
CA LEU A 467 -0.04 -27.71 -79.08
C LEU A 467 0.13 -26.41 -78.29
N ALA A 468 -0.85 -26.04 -77.46
CA ALA A 468 -0.77 -24.84 -76.62
C ALA A 468 0.19 -24.95 -75.41
N ARG A 469 0.88 -26.08 -75.21
CA ARG A 469 1.87 -26.29 -74.13
C ARG A 469 3.34 -26.15 -74.56
N GLY A 470 3.63 -25.88 -75.83
CA GLY A 470 5.02 -25.77 -76.34
C GLY A 470 5.12 -25.31 -77.79
#